data_AF-A0AAV5YUH4-F1
#
_entry.id   AF-A0AAV5YUH4-F1
#
_cell.length_a   1.000
_cell.length_b   1.000
_cell.length_c   1.000
_cell.angle_alpha   90.00
_cell.angle_beta   90.00
_cell.angle_gamma   90.00
#
_symmetry.space_group_name_H-M   'P 1'
#
loop_
_entity.id
_entity.type
_entity.pdbx_description
1 polymer ?
#
loop_
_entity_poly.entity_id
_entity_poly.type
_entity_poly.pdbx_seq_one_letter_code
_entity_poly.pdbx_strand_id
1 'polypeptide(L)'
;LDIAPPRFKRKGPALAEHLELLATGGPAEVLEEHLKQTGAAGARVADLRARTPFGPGQLGRLLGELQQAGRILAVDREWYLHRDASDRLRTQTLGVLEAFHRENPLRAGISREELRSRVGQAQERVFGQLLTTLEAEGLVKSDRDQVRLAAHSIRLSAEQDRVVKGLEADYRAAGAAPPSPEEALGRYGVKGTEKNELFQILVADRTLVRVKESLFYHAEALRSVQGELVALLRQKKEIGPADFKDLFGVSRKYAIPLMEYFDAQRVTMRVGERRVLRETTGRDEPGPTA
;
A
#
# COMPACT_ATOMS: atom_id res chain seq x y z
N LEU A 1 -4.31 21.07 37.72
CA LEU A 1 -4.60 19.62 37.75
C LEU A 1 -4.22 19.00 36.40
N ASP A 2 -4.65 19.56 35.26
CA ASP A 2 -4.05 19.27 33.94
C ASP A 2 -3.53 20.58 33.31
N ILE A 3 -2.29 20.54 32.78
CA ILE A 3 -1.61 21.69 32.17
C ILE A 3 -2.06 21.90 30.70
N ALA A 4 -2.58 20.85 30.05
CA ALA A 4 -3.04 20.90 28.67
C ALA A 4 -4.27 20.00 28.47
N PRO A 5 -5.43 20.36 29.04
CA PRO A 5 -6.60 19.48 29.05
C PRO A 5 -7.15 19.21 27.65
N PRO A 6 -7.61 17.98 27.39
CA PRO A 6 -8.42 17.64 26.23
C PRO A 6 -9.66 18.53 26.10
N ARG A 7 -10.27 18.52 24.92
CA ARG A 7 -11.55 19.21 24.70
C ARG A 7 -12.68 18.49 25.41
N PHE A 8 -13.02 18.95 26.61
CA PHE A 8 -14.22 18.54 27.32
C PHE A 8 -15.40 19.47 27.06
N LYS A 9 -16.63 18.94 27.08
CA LYS A 9 -17.84 19.77 27.16
C LYS A 9 -17.84 20.48 28.52
N ARG A 10 -18.01 21.81 28.51
CA ARG A 10 -18.02 22.63 29.73
C ARG A 10 -19.11 22.14 30.70
N LYS A 11 -18.73 21.85 31.95
CA LYS A 11 -19.59 21.27 33.00
C LYS A 11 -20.20 19.89 32.66
N GLY A 12 -19.59 19.13 31.76
CA GLY A 12 -19.98 17.74 31.51
C GLY A 12 -19.47 16.79 32.60
N PRO A 13 -20.15 15.66 32.84
CA PRO A 13 -19.74 14.67 33.85
C PRO A 13 -18.32 14.15 33.62
N ALA A 14 -17.92 13.94 32.37
CA ALA A 14 -16.56 13.49 32.01
C ALA A 14 -15.43 14.45 32.44
N LEU A 15 -15.70 15.77 32.52
CA LEU A 15 -14.70 16.72 33.03
C LEU A 15 -14.56 16.61 34.55
N ALA A 16 -15.67 16.39 35.25
CA ALA A 16 -15.66 16.24 36.70
C ALA A 16 -14.93 14.95 37.10
N GLU A 17 -15.25 13.82 36.46
CA GLU A 17 -14.57 12.53 36.66
C GLU A 17 -13.07 12.63 36.39
N HIS A 18 -12.68 13.29 35.29
CA HIS A 18 -11.27 13.50 34.96
C HIS A 18 -10.55 14.33 36.05
N LEU A 19 -11.12 15.47 36.45
CA LEU A 19 -10.49 16.33 37.47
C LEU A 19 -10.46 15.68 38.85
N GLU A 20 -11.47 14.90 39.21
CA GLU A 20 -11.52 14.15 40.46
C GLU A 20 -10.42 13.08 40.47
N LEU A 21 -10.28 12.30 39.40
CA LEU A 21 -9.23 11.30 39.28
C LEU A 21 -7.82 11.93 39.33
N LEU A 22 -7.65 13.11 38.75
CA LEU A 22 -6.38 13.85 38.85
C LEU A 22 -6.10 14.41 40.25
N ALA A 23 -7.13 14.63 41.06
CA ALA A 23 -7.00 15.16 42.42
C ALA A 23 -6.81 14.08 43.47
N THR A 24 -7.43 12.90 43.30
CA THR A 24 -7.50 11.85 44.33
C THR A 24 -6.91 10.52 43.91
N GLY A 25 -6.65 10.31 42.60
CA GLY A 25 -6.14 9.06 42.04
C GLY A 25 -4.68 8.78 42.39
N GLY A 26 -4.32 7.51 42.37
CA GLY A 26 -2.95 7.05 42.53
C GLY A 26 -2.07 7.42 41.32
N PRO A 27 -0.73 7.40 41.46
CA PRO A 27 0.18 7.80 40.37
C PRO A 27 -0.03 7.05 39.04
N ALA A 28 -0.31 5.74 39.10
CA ALA A 28 -0.57 4.93 37.91
C ALA A 28 -1.91 5.28 37.24
N GLU A 29 -2.96 5.52 38.03
CA GLU A 29 -4.29 5.90 37.54
C GLU A 29 -4.27 7.29 36.88
N VAL A 30 -3.56 8.24 37.49
CA VAL A 30 -3.34 9.58 36.91
C VAL A 30 -2.62 9.48 35.55
N LEU A 31 -1.60 8.64 35.45
CA LEU A 31 -0.87 8.44 34.19
C LEU A 31 -1.74 7.74 33.13
N GLU A 32 -2.46 6.69 33.50
CA GLU A 32 -3.39 5.97 32.63
C GLU A 32 -4.46 6.91 32.08
N GLU A 33 -5.03 7.78 32.92
CA GLU A 33 -6.01 8.77 32.51
C GLU A 33 -5.46 9.75 31.47
N HIS A 34 -4.24 10.27 31.67
CA HIS A 34 -3.61 11.14 30.67
C HIS A 34 -3.43 10.43 29.32
N LEU A 35 -3.03 9.15 29.34
CA LEU A 35 -2.89 8.33 28.13
C LEU A 35 -4.25 8.04 27.48
N LYS A 36 -5.26 7.69 28.26
CA LYS A 36 -6.63 7.41 27.78
C LYS A 36 -7.19 8.60 27.00
N GLN A 37 -6.96 9.80 27.51
CA GLN A 37 -7.43 11.03 26.87
C GLN A 37 -6.72 11.39 25.56
N THR A 38 -5.57 10.78 25.25
CA THR A 38 -4.90 11.00 23.95
C THR A 38 -5.55 10.27 22.79
N GLY A 39 -6.41 9.28 23.06
CA GLY A 39 -7.11 8.51 22.03
C GLY A 39 -6.15 7.86 21.03
N ALA A 40 -6.52 7.88 19.74
CA ALA A 40 -5.76 7.24 18.66
C ALA A 40 -4.44 7.96 18.29
N ALA A 41 -4.17 9.13 18.89
CA ALA A 41 -2.87 9.77 18.76
C ALA A 41 -1.82 9.03 19.62
N GLY A 42 -2.20 8.56 20.82
CA GLY A 42 -1.24 8.13 21.84
C GLY A 42 -0.41 9.30 22.38
N ALA A 43 0.63 9.00 23.14
CA ALA A 43 1.49 10.02 23.74
C ALA A 43 2.97 9.65 23.69
N ARG A 44 3.84 10.66 23.52
CA ARG A 44 5.27 10.52 23.79
C ARG A 44 5.54 10.54 25.29
N VAL A 45 6.57 9.83 25.71
CA VAL A 45 7.10 9.90 27.08
C VAL A 45 7.43 11.34 27.49
N ALA A 46 7.98 12.14 26.57
CA ALA A 46 8.27 13.55 26.81
C ALA A 46 7.00 14.38 27.10
N ASP A 47 5.91 14.12 26.39
CA ASP A 47 4.64 14.83 26.57
C ASP A 47 3.97 14.43 27.89
N LEU A 48 4.03 13.15 28.25
CA LEU A 48 3.56 12.66 29.54
C LEU A 48 4.36 13.25 30.70
N ARG A 49 5.68 13.36 30.55
CA ARG A 49 6.56 13.99 31.54
C ARG A 49 6.25 15.48 31.70
N ALA A 50 5.90 16.18 30.62
CA ALA A 50 5.55 17.60 30.70
C ALA A 50 4.19 17.85 31.36
N ARG A 51 3.28 16.86 31.34
CA ARG A 51 1.91 16.98 31.85
C ARG A 51 1.70 16.34 33.23
N THR A 52 2.61 15.48 33.67
CA THR A 52 2.53 14.78 34.96
C THR A 52 3.64 15.23 35.90
N PRO A 53 3.45 15.15 37.23
CA PRO A 53 4.48 15.55 38.20
C PRO A 53 5.58 14.49 38.39
N PHE A 54 5.63 13.44 37.56
CA PHE A 54 6.51 12.29 37.76
C PHE A 54 7.89 12.49 37.13
N GLY A 55 8.95 12.27 37.91
CA GLY A 55 10.32 12.25 37.40
C GLY A 55 10.59 11.05 36.48
N PRO A 56 11.68 11.06 35.67
CA PRO A 56 11.94 10.03 34.65
C PRO A 56 11.92 8.59 35.17
N GLY A 57 12.55 8.34 36.33
CA GLY A 57 12.60 7.00 36.93
C GLY A 57 11.25 6.52 37.46
N GLN A 58 10.41 7.43 37.96
CA GLN A 58 9.05 7.09 38.41
C GLN A 58 8.15 6.84 37.19
N LEU A 59 8.20 7.71 36.19
CA LEU A 59 7.41 7.58 34.97
C LEU A 59 7.69 6.25 34.24
N GLY A 60 8.96 5.87 34.10
CA GLY A 60 9.33 4.59 33.49
C GLY A 60 8.78 3.38 34.25
N ARG A 61 8.80 3.41 35.59
CA ARG A 61 8.19 2.34 36.42
C ARG A 61 6.69 2.26 36.22
N LEU A 62 5.98 3.39 36.28
CA LEU A 62 4.53 3.44 36.10
C LEU A 62 4.10 2.96 34.69
N LEU A 63 4.83 3.36 33.64
CA LEU A 63 4.60 2.86 32.29
C LEU A 63 4.81 1.34 32.21
N GLY A 64 5.87 0.82 32.85
CA GLY A 64 6.13 -0.61 32.94
C GLY A 64 5.02 -1.38 33.66
N GLU A 65 4.53 -0.85 34.80
CA GLU A 65 3.41 -1.42 35.56
C GLU A 65 2.13 -1.48 34.72
N LEU A 66 1.76 -0.36 34.08
CA LEU A 66 0.57 -0.29 33.23
C LEU A 66 0.69 -1.21 32.00
N GLN A 67 1.88 -1.34 31.42
CA GLN A 67 2.13 -2.22 30.29
C GLN A 67 2.05 -3.70 30.70
N GLN A 68 2.62 -4.08 31.85
CA GLN A 68 2.51 -5.44 32.38
C GLN A 68 1.06 -5.81 32.73
N ALA A 69 0.28 -4.85 33.23
CA ALA A 69 -1.15 -5.00 33.47
C ALA A 69 -1.99 -4.98 32.18
N GLY A 70 -1.38 -4.79 31.01
CA GLY A 70 -2.05 -4.76 29.71
C GLY A 70 -2.92 -3.52 29.47
N ARG A 71 -2.84 -2.49 30.33
CA ARG A 71 -3.63 -1.25 30.23
C ARG A 71 -3.16 -0.34 29.10
N ILE A 72 -1.87 -0.41 28.78
CA ILE A 72 -1.24 0.37 27.71
C ILE A 72 -0.38 -0.52 26.81
N LEU A 73 -0.11 -0.03 25.62
CA LEU A 73 0.72 -0.67 24.60
C LEU A 73 1.86 0.26 24.25
N ALA A 74 3.08 -0.28 24.19
CA ALA A 74 4.22 0.40 23.58
C ALA A 74 4.08 0.36 22.06
N VAL A 75 3.99 1.52 21.43
CA VAL A 75 3.97 1.67 19.97
C VAL A 75 5.40 1.70 19.44
N ASP A 76 6.28 2.41 20.14
CA ASP A 76 7.72 2.40 19.96
C ASP A 76 8.40 2.59 21.33
N ARG A 77 9.71 2.86 21.39
CA ARG A 77 10.44 3.04 22.66
C ARG A 77 9.98 4.25 23.48
N GLU A 78 9.45 5.27 22.83
CA GLU A 78 9.07 6.54 23.44
C GLU A 78 7.59 6.86 23.28
N TRP A 79 6.80 5.99 22.66
CA TRP A 79 5.38 6.24 22.38
C TRP A 79 4.49 5.14 22.94
N TYR A 80 3.45 5.56 23.65
CA TYR A 80 2.49 4.67 24.29
C TYR A 80 1.07 4.98 23.85
N LEU A 81 0.24 3.95 23.82
CA LEU A 81 -1.17 4.01 23.47
C LEU A 81 -1.99 3.31 24.54
N HIS A 82 -3.12 3.90 24.93
CA HIS A 82 -4.06 3.25 25.83
C HIS A 82 -4.76 2.07 25.16
N ARG A 83 -5.01 0.97 25.89
CA ARG A 83 -5.67 -0.22 25.35
C ARG A 83 -7.02 0.08 24.70
N ASP A 84 -7.90 0.83 25.35
CA ASP A 84 -9.19 1.23 24.77
C ASP A 84 -9.06 1.90 23.38
N ALA A 85 -8.07 2.76 23.21
CA ALA A 85 -7.84 3.43 21.93
C ALA A 85 -7.37 2.44 20.87
N SER A 86 -6.48 1.51 21.24
CA SER A 86 -6.03 0.42 20.38
C SER A 86 -7.18 -0.49 19.96
N ASP A 87 -8.01 -0.93 20.90
CA ASP A 87 -9.10 -1.88 20.65
C ASP A 87 -10.19 -1.25 19.77
N ARG A 88 -10.48 0.05 19.98
CA ARG A 88 -11.36 0.83 19.09
C ARG A 88 -10.77 0.94 17.69
N LEU A 89 -9.49 1.30 17.56
CA LEU A 89 -8.83 1.45 16.26
C LEU A 89 -8.77 0.11 15.51
N ARG A 90 -8.49 -0.99 16.22
CA ARG A 90 -8.58 -2.37 15.71
C ARG A 90 -9.97 -2.67 15.15
N THR A 91 -11.00 -2.44 15.96
CA THR A 91 -12.39 -2.72 15.57
C THR A 91 -12.81 -1.90 14.36
N GLN A 92 -12.49 -0.60 14.34
CA GLN A 92 -12.76 0.29 13.22
C GLN A 92 -12.01 -0.14 11.96
N THR A 93 -10.73 -0.50 12.07
CA THR A 93 -9.91 -0.93 10.94
C THR A 93 -10.48 -2.19 10.28
N LEU A 94 -10.80 -3.21 11.08
CA LEU A 94 -11.40 -4.44 10.56
C LEU A 94 -12.79 -4.19 9.95
N GLY A 95 -13.62 -3.37 10.60
CA GLY A 95 -14.94 -3.01 10.07
C GLY A 95 -14.88 -2.23 8.75
N VAL A 96 -13.93 -1.29 8.62
CA VAL A 96 -13.73 -0.56 7.35
C VAL A 96 -13.26 -1.50 6.26
N LEU A 97 -12.32 -2.42 6.56
CA LEU A 97 -11.87 -3.41 5.58
C LEU A 97 -13.00 -4.34 5.14
N GLU A 98 -13.84 -4.79 6.07
CA GLU A 98 -14.98 -5.66 5.74
C GLU A 98 -15.99 -4.95 4.85
N ALA A 99 -16.39 -3.72 5.21
CA ALA A 99 -17.29 -2.91 4.39
C ALA A 99 -16.71 -2.64 3.00
N PHE A 100 -15.42 -2.28 2.94
CA PHE A 100 -14.73 -2.02 1.69
C PHE A 100 -14.73 -3.22 0.74
N HIS A 101 -14.40 -4.42 1.22
CA HIS A 101 -14.41 -5.62 0.35
C HIS A 101 -15.82 -6.01 -0.08
N ARG A 102 -16.84 -5.77 0.75
CA ARG A 102 -18.25 -6.00 0.40
C ARG A 102 -18.71 -5.06 -0.71
N GLU A 103 -18.31 -3.80 -0.64
CA GLU A 103 -18.62 -2.78 -1.65
C GLU A 103 -17.76 -2.91 -2.92
N ASN A 104 -16.55 -3.48 -2.80
CA ASN A 104 -15.58 -3.58 -3.89
C ASN A 104 -14.98 -5.00 -4.00
N PRO A 105 -15.77 -6.04 -4.36
CA PRO A 105 -15.31 -7.43 -4.32
C PRO A 105 -14.11 -7.73 -5.22
N LEU A 106 -13.94 -6.96 -6.30
CA LEU A 106 -12.87 -7.11 -7.29
C LEU A 106 -11.59 -6.33 -6.92
N ARG A 107 -11.61 -5.50 -5.88
CA ARG A 107 -10.42 -4.79 -5.42
C ARG A 107 -9.60 -5.69 -4.50
N ALA A 108 -8.29 -5.75 -4.74
CA ALA A 108 -7.36 -6.55 -3.95
C ALA A 108 -7.21 -6.05 -2.51
N GLY A 109 -7.35 -4.73 -2.30
CA GLY A 109 -7.31 -4.09 -0.99
C GLY A 109 -7.55 -2.59 -1.08
N ILE A 110 -7.57 -1.94 0.07
CA ILE A 110 -7.65 -0.48 0.22
C ILE A 110 -6.24 0.09 0.41
N SER A 111 -5.96 1.31 -0.05
CA SER A 111 -4.65 1.89 0.23
C SER A 111 -4.47 2.14 1.72
N ARG A 112 -3.24 2.04 2.21
CA ARG A 112 -2.92 2.24 3.63
C ARG A 112 -3.36 3.62 4.11
N GLU A 113 -3.15 4.65 3.28
CA GLU A 113 -3.52 6.03 3.60
C GLU A 113 -5.03 6.26 3.59
N GLU A 114 -5.74 5.67 2.63
CA GLU A 114 -7.21 5.74 2.58
C GLU A 114 -7.82 5.04 3.81
N LEU A 115 -7.32 3.86 4.16
CA LEU A 115 -7.74 3.14 5.36
C LEU A 115 -7.50 3.97 6.62
N ARG A 116 -6.30 4.54 6.78
CA ARG A 116 -5.95 5.41 7.91
C ARG A 116 -6.87 6.63 8.02
N SER A 117 -7.21 7.24 6.88
CA SER A 117 -8.14 8.36 6.82
C SER A 117 -9.55 7.97 7.28
N ARG A 118 -10.06 6.82 6.80
CA ARG A 118 -11.40 6.30 7.16
C ARG A 118 -11.52 5.90 8.65
N VAL A 119 -10.44 5.49 9.30
CA VAL A 119 -10.45 5.10 10.73
C VAL A 119 -10.16 6.26 11.69
N GLY A 120 -10.24 7.51 11.21
CA GLY A 120 -10.12 8.70 12.06
C GLY A 120 -8.72 9.31 12.13
N GLN A 121 -7.89 9.11 11.10
CA GLN A 121 -6.57 9.74 10.95
C GLN A 121 -5.62 9.51 12.14
N ALA A 122 -5.58 8.27 12.65
CA ALA A 122 -4.60 7.89 13.66
C ALA A 122 -3.17 8.28 13.25
N GLN A 123 -2.33 8.54 14.26
CA GLN A 123 -0.93 8.87 14.02
C GLN A 123 -0.25 7.73 13.25
N GLU A 124 0.55 8.06 12.24
CA GLU A 124 1.12 7.08 11.30
C GLU A 124 1.82 5.90 11.99
N ARG A 125 2.61 6.19 13.04
CA ARG A 125 3.31 5.16 13.84
C ARG A 125 2.35 4.23 14.59
N VAL A 126 1.27 4.79 15.15
CA VAL A 126 0.24 4.03 15.87
C VAL A 126 -0.47 3.10 14.89
N PHE A 127 -0.84 3.65 13.73
CA PHE A 127 -1.50 2.90 12.68
C PHE A 127 -0.58 1.82 12.08
N GLY A 128 0.69 2.14 11.86
CA GLY A 128 1.70 1.18 11.39
C GLY A 128 1.86 0.01 12.36
N GLN A 129 2.04 0.29 13.65
CA GLN A 129 2.15 -0.75 14.68
C GLN A 129 0.88 -1.60 14.79
N LEU A 130 -0.30 -0.99 14.66
CA LEU A 130 -1.57 -1.73 14.62
C LEU A 130 -1.59 -2.71 13.44
N LEU A 131 -1.23 -2.26 12.23
CA LEU A 131 -1.20 -3.14 11.05
C LEU A 131 -0.21 -4.28 11.22
N THR A 132 1.00 -4.01 11.73
CA THR A 132 1.98 -5.07 12.04
C THR A 132 1.42 -6.08 13.03
N THR A 133 0.70 -5.62 14.05
CA THR A 133 0.07 -6.51 15.03
C THR A 133 -1.02 -7.37 14.39
N LEU A 134 -1.92 -6.77 13.60
CA LEU A 134 -2.99 -7.50 12.92
C LEU A 134 -2.47 -8.48 11.86
N GLU A 135 -1.35 -8.16 11.22
CA GLU A 135 -0.69 -9.04 10.26
C GLU A 135 -0.03 -10.22 10.96
N ALA A 136 0.65 -9.99 12.09
CA ALA A 136 1.20 -11.06 12.92
C ALA A 136 0.11 -11.99 13.49
N GLU A 137 -1.08 -11.45 13.78
CA GLU A 137 -2.26 -12.23 14.16
C GLU A 137 -2.94 -12.93 12.97
N GLY A 138 -2.50 -12.69 11.73
CA GLY A 138 -3.07 -13.30 10.53
C GLY A 138 -4.44 -12.77 10.14
N LEU A 139 -4.86 -11.60 10.64
CA LEU A 139 -6.16 -11.01 10.36
C LEU A 139 -6.16 -10.15 9.09
N VAL A 140 -5.03 -9.51 8.81
CA VAL A 140 -4.82 -8.68 7.62
C VAL A 140 -3.58 -9.13 6.86
N LYS A 141 -3.50 -8.72 5.59
CA LYS A 141 -2.30 -8.83 4.76
C LYS A 141 -1.99 -7.45 4.20
N SER A 142 -0.71 -7.08 4.23
CA SER A 142 -0.22 -5.87 3.59
C SER A 142 0.61 -6.23 2.36
N ASP A 143 0.21 -5.71 1.19
CA ASP A 143 0.96 -5.83 -0.06
C ASP A 143 1.28 -4.44 -0.59
N ARG A 144 2.57 -4.08 -0.57
CA ARG A 144 3.06 -2.73 -0.92
C ARG A 144 2.37 -1.63 -0.12
N ASP A 145 1.43 -0.93 -0.74
CA ASP A 145 0.65 0.17 -0.16
C ASP A 145 -0.83 -0.21 0.04
N GLN A 146 -1.19 -1.48 -0.15
CA GLN A 146 -2.54 -1.97 0.04
C GLN A 146 -2.67 -2.85 1.28
N VAL A 147 -3.81 -2.75 1.94
CA VAL A 147 -4.20 -3.54 3.09
C VAL A 147 -5.50 -4.26 2.77
N ARG A 148 -5.59 -5.53 3.15
CA ARG A 148 -6.80 -6.35 2.98
C ARG A 148 -6.98 -7.28 4.17
N LEU A 149 -8.19 -7.82 4.34
CA LEU A 149 -8.41 -8.93 5.26
C LEU A 149 -7.66 -10.15 4.72
N ALA A 150 -7.05 -10.92 5.60
CA ALA A 150 -6.34 -12.14 5.21
C ALA A 150 -7.28 -13.15 4.55
N ALA A 151 -8.55 -13.17 4.99
CA ALA A 151 -9.63 -13.99 4.44
C ALA A 151 -10.20 -13.47 3.11
N HIS A 152 -9.91 -12.22 2.70
CA HIS A 152 -10.38 -11.69 1.42
C HIS A 152 -9.62 -12.35 0.27
N SER A 153 -10.37 -12.80 -0.72
CA SER A 153 -9.86 -13.32 -1.98
C SER A 153 -10.79 -12.85 -3.09
N ILE A 154 -10.24 -12.33 -4.18
CA ILE A 154 -11.04 -11.97 -5.35
C ILE A 154 -11.57 -13.28 -5.95
N ARG A 155 -12.89 -13.41 -6.03
CA ARG A 155 -13.57 -14.52 -6.70
C ARG A 155 -14.34 -13.96 -7.88
N LEU A 156 -13.92 -14.35 -9.08
CA LEU A 156 -14.59 -13.94 -10.30
C LEU A 156 -15.80 -14.84 -10.56
N SER A 157 -16.89 -14.24 -11.03
CA SER A 157 -17.97 -14.98 -11.66
C SER A 157 -17.49 -15.66 -12.95
N ALA A 158 -18.22 -16.64 -13.47
CA ALA A 158 -17.88 -17.29 -14.72
C ALA A 158 -17.82 -16.29 -15.91
N GLU A 159 -18.66 -15.26 -15.87
CA GLU A 159 -18.66 -14.20 -16.87
C GLU A 159 -17.43 -13.29 -16.74
N GLN A 160 -17.11 -12.87 -15.51
CA GLN A 160 -15.92 -12.05 -15.23
C GLN A 160 -14.63 -12.80 -15.58
N ASP A 161 -14.52 -14.08 -15.23
CA ASP A 161 -13.38 -14.93 -15.59
C ASP A 161 -13.22 -15.06 -17.11
N ARG A 162 -14.33 -15.20 -17.85
CA ARG A 162 -14.33 -15.20 -19.32
C ARG A 162 -13.79 -13.89 -19.89
N VAL A 163 -14.21 -12.76 -19.33
CA VAL A 163 -13.72 -11.44 -19.75
C VAL A 163 -12.23 -11.28 -19.45
N VAL A 164 -11.79 -11.60 -18.22
CA VAL A 164 -10.38 -11.48 -17.81
C VAL A 164 -9.48 -12.35 -18.70
N LYS A 165 -9.85 -13.61 -18.95
CA LYS A 165 -9.11 -14.50 -19.84
C LYS A 165 -9.11 -14.03 -21.30
N GLY A 166 -10.22 -13.47 -21.77
CA GLY A 166 -10.31 -12.88 -23.10
C GLY A 166 -9.39 -11.67 -23.25
N LEU A 167 -9.41 -10.75 -22.29
CA LEU A 167 -8.49 -9.60 -22.25
C LEU A 167 -7.04 -10.05 -22.25
N GLU A 168 -6.68 -11.00 -21.40
CA GLU A 168 -5.32 -11.56 -21.35
C GLU A 168 -4.88 -12.10 -22.71
N ALA A 169 -5.74 -12.90 -23.36
CA ALA A 169 -5.46 -13.47 -24.68
C ALA A 169 -5.30 -12.37 -25.75
N ASP A 170 -6.15 -11.34 -25.75
CA ASP A 170 -6.06 -10.21 -26.67
C ASP A 170 -4.73 -9.46 -26.52
N TYR A 171 -4.31 -9.17 -25.28
CA TYR A 171 -3.04 -8.49 -25.02
C TYR A 171 -1.83 -9.36 -25.37
N ARG A 172 -1.93 -10.68 -25.16
CA ARG A 172 -0.87 -11.62 -25.54
C ARG A 172 -0.72 -11.69 -27.05
N ALA A 173 -1.83 -11.80 -27.78
CA ALA A 173 -1.85 -11.87 -29.24
C ALA A 173 -1.42 -10.56 -29.91
N ALA A 174 -1.68 -9.41 -29.30
CA ALA A 174 -1.33 -8.10 -29.85
C ALA A 174 0.19 -7.81 -29.85
N GLY A 175 1.00 -8.57 -29.11
CA GLY A 175 2.46 -8.50 -29.18
C GLY A 175 3.00 -7.10 -28.86
N ALA A 176 3.71 -6.51 -29.82
CA ALA A 176 4.34 -5.19 -29.70
C ALA A 176 3.37 -3.99 -29.94
N ALA A 177 2.10 -4.24 -30.31
CA ALA A 177 1.12 -3.20 -30.60
C ALA A 177 -0.20 -3.45 -29.86
N PRO A 178 -0.20 -3.39 -28.51
CA PRO A 178 -1.38 -3.68 -27.71
C PRO A 178 -2.49 -2.63 -27.91
N PRO A 179 -3.76 -3.03 -27.77
CA PRO A 179 -4.88 -2.10 -27.74
C PRO A 179 -4.84 -1.21 -26.48
N SER A 180 -5.53 -0.08 -26.52
CA SER A 180 -5.77 0.70 -25.29
C SER A 180 -6.71 -0.07 -24.35
N PRO A 181 -6.65 0.17 -23.02
CA PRO A 181 -7.58 -0.46 -22.08
C PRO A 181 -9.05 -0.21 -22.45
N GLU A 182 -9.37 0.98 -22.94
CA GLU A 182 -10.73 1.33 -23.37
C GLU A 182 -11.17 0.53 -24.60
N GLU A 183 -10.29 0.38 -25.60
CA GLU A 183 -10.56 -0.43 -26.80
C GLU A 183 -10.72 -1.90 -26.46
N ALA A 184 -9.86 -2.45 -25.60
CA ALA A 184 -9.90 -3.85 -25.20
C ALA A 184 -11.18 -4.16 -24.40
N LEU A 185 -11.49 -3.35 -23.38
CA LEU A 185 -12.69 -3.52 -22.56
C LEU A 185 -13.98 -3.31 -23.36
N GLY A 186 -13.97 -2.40 -24.34
CA GLY A 186 -15.12 -2.16 -25.22
C GLY A 186 -15.59 -3.39 -25.99
N ARG A 187 -14.69 -4.33 -26.31
CA ARG A 187 -15.02 -5.58 -27.02
C ARG A 187 -15.86 -6.54 -26.19
N TYR A 188 -15.73 -6.47 -24.87
CA TYR A 188 -16.41 -7.38 -23.93
C TYR A 188 -17.72 -6.82 -23.38
N GLY A 189 -18.13 -5.62 -23.82
CA GLY A 189 -19.42 -5.03 -23.44
C GLY A 189 -19.57 -4.67 -21.96
N VAL A 190 -18.49 -4.71 -21.18
CA VAL A 190 -18.50 -4.41 -19.74
C VAL A 190 -18.71 -2.91 -19.51
N LYS A 191 -19.62 -2.57 -18.60
CA LYS A 191 -20.03 -1.18 -18.31
C LYS A 191 -19.63 -0.75 -16.90
N GLY A 192 -19.69 0.56 -16.65
CA GLY A 192 -19.52 1.12 -15.31
C GLY A 192 -18.09 1.01 -14.77
N THR A 193 -17.98 0.89 -13.44
CA THR A 193 -16.71 0.77 -12.71
C THR A 193 -16.08 -0.61 -12.83
N GLU A 194 -16.89 -1.65 -13.07
CA GLU A 194 -16.47 -3.05 -13.18
C GLU A 194 -15.41 -3.27 -14.27
N LYS A 195 -15.53 -2.56 -15.40
CA LYS A 195 -14.54 -2.67 -16.50
C LYS A 195 -13.12 -2.34 -16.03
N ASN A 196 -12.98 -1.31 -15.20
CA ASN A 196 -11.69 -0.87 -14.70
C ASN A 196 -11.17 -1.89 -13.68
N GLU A 197 -12.05 -2.41 -12.82
CA GLU A 197 -11.69 -3.41 -11.81
C GLU A 197 -11.19 -4.71 -12.45
N LEU A 198 -11.89 -5.24 -13.46
CA LEU A 198 -11.45 -6.44 -14.19
C LEU A 198 -10.10 -6.25 -14.88
N PHE A 199 -9.85 -5.08 -15.45
CA PHE A 199 -8.54 -4.76 -16.02
C PHE A 199 -7.46 -4.67 -14.94
N GLN A 200 -7.77 -4.06 -13.79
CA GLN A 200 -6.83 -3.93 -12.68
C GLN A 200 -6.42 -5.27 -12.09
N ILE A 201 -7.25 -6.32 -12.19
CA ILE A 201 -6.84 -7.69 -11.77
C ILE A 201 -5.60 -8.13 -12.54
N LEU A 202 -5.62 -8.00 -13.88
CA LEU A 202 -4.47 -8.40 -14.72
C LEU A 202 -3.23 -7.55 -14.47
N VAL A 203 -3.40 -6.29 -14.07
CA VAL A 203 -2.29 -5.39 -13.72
C VAL A 203 -1.72 -5.74 -12.33
N ALA A 204 -2.59 -6.02 -11.36
CA ALA A 204 -2.20 -6.38 -10.00
C ALA A 204 -1.42 -7.70 -9.97
N ASP A 205 -1.87 -8.69 -10.75
CA ASP A 205 -1.22 -10.00 -10.89
C ASP A 205 0.03 -9.95 -11.79
N ARG A 206 0.39 -8.77 -12.31
CA ARG A 206 1.52 -8.53 -13.23
C ARG A 206 1.44 -9.26 -14.56
N THR A 207 0.27 -9.80 -14.92
CA THR A 207 -0.02 -10.33 -16.26
C THR A 207 0.09 -9.24 -17.32
N LEU A 208 -0.41 -8.04 -17.00
CA LEU A 208 -0.23 -6.83 -17.80
C LEU A 208 0.76 -5.87 -17.12
N VAL A 209 1.77 -5.46 -17.87
CA VAL A 209 2.82 -4.54 -17.43
C VAL A 209 2.61 -3.18 -18.08
N ARG A 210 2.56 -2.14 -17.26
CA ARG A 210 2.48 -0.75 -17.73
C ARG A 210 3.83 -0.31 -18.27
N VAL A 211 3.88 0.02 -19.56
CA VAL A 211 5.08 0.53 -20.24
C VAL A 211 5.11 2.05 -20.22
N LYS A 212 3.98 2.71 -20.53
CA LYS A 212 3.84 4.17 -20.48
C LYS A 212 2.37 4.56 -20.46
N GLU A 213 1.96 5.50 -19.60
CA GLU A 213 0.60 6.07 -19.60
C GLU A 213 -0.51 4.99 -19.72
N SER A 214 -1.18 4.90 -20.87
CA SER A 214 -2.25 3.95 -21.19
C SER A 214 -1.79 2.71 -21.99
N LEU A 215 -0.48 2.55 -22.20
CA LEU A 215 0.12 1.40 -22.87
C LEU A 215 0.49 0.31 -21.86
N PHE A 216 -0.25 -0.77 -21.92
CA PHE A 216 -0.04 -1.99 -21.14
C PHE A 216 0.29 -3.14 -22.10
N TYR A 217 1.23 -3.98 -21.71
CA TYR A 217 1.67 -5.12 -22.51
C TYR A 217 1.51 -6.40 -21.69
N HIS A 218 1.16 -7.49 -22.36
CA HIS A 218 1.25 -8.80 -21.72
C HIS A 218 2.70 -9.11 -21.35
N ALA A 219 2.94 -9.60 -20.14
CA ALA A 219 4.29 -9.82 -19.63
C ALA A 219 5.11 -10.77 -20.53
N GLU A 220 4.50 -11.82 -21.07
CA GLU A 220 5.17 -12.72 -22.05
C GLU A 220 5.47 -12.02 -23.37
N ALA A 221 4.53 -11.24 -23.90
CA ALA A 221 4.73 -10.52 -25.15
C ALA A 221 5.88 -9.52 -25.02
N LEU A 222 5.94 -8.82 -23.89
CA LEU A 222 7.01 -7.87 -23.58
C LEU A 222 8.38 -8.57 -23.45
N ARG A 223 8.42 -9.78 -22.88
CA ARG A 223 9.64 -10.60 -22.84
C ARG A 223 10.09 -11.05 -24.24
N SER A 224 9.16 -11.45 -25.11
CA SER A 224 9.47 -11.80 -26.50
C SER A 224 10.03 -10.60 -27.27
N VAL A 225 9.40 -9.43 -27.14
CA VAL A 225 9.89 -8.16 -27.71
C VAL A 225 11.30 -7.84 -27.21
N GLN A 226 11.56 -8.00 -25.90
CA GLN A 226 12.89 -7.81 -25.35
C GLN A 226 13.91 -8.78 -25.97
N GLY A 227 13.56 -10.05 -26.14
CA GLY A 227 14.43 -11.07 -26.73
C GLY A 227 14.83 -10.73 -28.16
N GLU A 228 13.87 -10.37 -29.01
CA GLU A 228 14.11 -9.97 -30.40
C GLU A 228 14.94 -8.68 -30.49
N LEU A 229 14.65 -7.70 -29.62
CA LEU A 229 15.41 -6.45 -29.52
C LEU A 229 16.88 -6.71 -29.18
N VAL A 230 17.14 -7.54 -28.18
CA VAL A 230 18.50 -7.91 -27.75
C VAL A 230 19.22 -8.67 -28.86
N ALA A 231 18.53 -9.58 -29.56
CA ALA A 231 19.09 -10.30 -30.70
C ALA A 231 19.52 -9.35 -31.82
N LEU A 232 18.68 -8.37 -32.18
CA LEU A 232 19.00 -7.35 -33.19
C LEU A 232 20.19 -6.49 -32.75
N LEU A 233 20.22 -6.05 -31.49
CA LEU A 233 21.32 -5.25 -30.94
C LEU A 233 22.66 -6.00 -30.92
N ARG A 234 22.65 -7.31 -30.65
CA ARG A 234 23.87 -8.14 -30.72
C ARG A 234 24.45 -8.17 -32.14
N GLN A 235 23.59 -8.14 -33.16
CA GLN A 235 23.97 -8.14 -34.57
C GLN A 235 24.39 -6.74 -35.07
N LYS A 236 23.55 -5.72 -34.88
CA LYS A 236 23.76 -4.36 -35.41
C LYS A 236 24.62 -3.44 -34.52
N LYS A 237 24.86 -3.82 -33.25
CA LYS A 237 25.52 -3.04 -32.18
C LYS A 237 24.74 -1.81 -31.71
N GLU A 238 24.12 -1.08 -32.63
CA GLU A 238 23.25 0.04 -32.33
C GLU A 238 21.96 -0.03 -33.17
N ILE A 239 20.87 0.49 -32.63
CA ILE A 239 19.58 0.60 -33.33
C ILE A 239 18.98 1.99 -33.14
N GLY A 240 18.21 2.45 -34.12
CA GLY A 240 17.39 3.65 -34.01
C GLY A 240 15.89 3.33 -34.05
N PRO A 241 15.03 4.36 -34.00
CA PRO A 241 13.58 4.18 -34.10
C PRO A 241 13.11 3.50 -35.40
N ALA A 242 13.84 3.68 -36.50
CA ALA A 242 13.53 3.02 -37.79
C ALA A 242 13.74 1.51 -37.71
N ASP A 243 14.87 1.05 -37.15
CA ASP A 243 15.16 -0.37 -36.97
C ASP A 243 14.11 -1.06 -36.09
N PHE A 244 13.59 -0.35 -35.08
CA PHE A 244 12.54 -0.85 -34.20
C PHE A 244 11.20 -1.02 -34.93
N LYS A 245 10.86 -0.06 -35.80
CA LYS A 245 9.68 -0.14 -36.68
C LYS A 245 9.81 -1.34 -37.63
N ASP A 246 10.99 -1.53 -38.22
CA ASP A 246 11.22 -2.60 -39.19
C ASP A 246 11.18 -3.98 -38.52
N LEU A 247 11.68 -4.10 -37.27
CA LEU A 247 11.66 -5.34 -36.50
C LEU A 247 10.24 -5.78 -36.12
N PHE A 248 9.45 -4.87 -35.54
CA PHE A 248 8.15 -5.23 -34.94
C PHE A 248 6.94 -4.80 -35.78
N GLY A 249 7.14 -4.09 -36.88
CA GLY A 249 6.05 -3.56 -37.71
C GLY A 249 5.20 -2.49 -37.03
N VAL A 250 5.70 -1.87 -35.95
CA VAL A 250 4.90 -0.96 -35.10
C VAL A 250 5.15 0.51 -35.41
N SER A 251 4.14 1.35 -35.19
CA SER A 251 4.27 2.79 -35.32
C SER A 251 5.13 3.41 -34.19
N ARG A 252 5.54 4.67 -34.37
CA ARG A 252 6.30 5.43 -33.34
C ARG A 252 5.57 5.52 -32.01
N LYS A 253 4.23 5.48 -32.01
CA LYS A 253 3.38 5.44 -30.81
C LYS A 253 3.75 4.28 -29.88
N TYR A 254 4.17 3.13 -30.42
CA TYR A 254 4.55 1.95 -29.63
C TYR A 254 6.07 1.81 -29.50
N ALA A 255 6.82 2.09 -30.58
CA ALA A 255 8.27 1.95 -30.59
C ALA A 255 8.97 2.82 -29.54
N ILE A 256 8.64 4.13 -29.48
CA ILE A 256 9.33 5.06 -28.57
C ILE A 256 9.08 4.67 -27.10
N PRO A 257 7.83 4.42 -26.66
CA PRO A 257 7.59 3.96 -25.28
C PRO A 257 8.27 2.65 -24.92
N LEU A 258 8.31 1.67 -25.82
CA LEU A 258 9.03 0.41 -25.58
C LEU A 258 10.53 0.65 -25.42
N MET A 259 11.13 1.47 -26.28
CA MET A 259 12.54 1.83 -26.16
C MET A 259 12.83 2.55 -24.83
N GLU A 260 12.02 3.55 -24.46
CA GLU A 260 12.13 4.25 -23.17
C GLU A 260 11.98 3.30 -21.97
N TYR A 261 11.07 2.34 -22.08
CA TYR A 261 10.87 1.31 -21.05
C TYR A 261 12.08 0.40 -20.90
N PHE A 262 12.67 -0.08 -22.00
CA PHE A 262 13.88 -0.91 -21.94
C PHE A 262 15.13 -0.14 -21.48
N ASP A 263 15.17 1.17 -21.74
CA ASP A 263 16.18 2.07 -21.16
C ASP A 263 16.01 2.14 -19.62
N ALA A 264 14.77 2.34 -19.14
CA ALA A 264 14.45 2.36 -17.70
C ALA A 264 14.69 1.00 -17.00
N GLN A 265 14.41 -0.11 -17.70
CA GLN A 265 14.71 -1.47 -17.25
C GLN A 265 16.19 -1.84 -17.42
N ARG A 266 17.06 -0.90 -17.81
CA ARG A 266 18.51 -1.09 -17.93
C ARG A 266 18.93 -2.15 -18.96
N VAL A 267 18.05 -2.51 -19.90
CA VAL A 267 18.35 -3.43 -21.00
C VAL A 267 19.13 -2.71 -22.09
N THR A 268 18.72 -1.49 -22.41
CA THR A 268 19.34 -0.62 -23.41
C THR A 268 19.84 0.67 -22.79
N MET A 269 20.70 1.38 -23.53
CA MET A 269 21.15 2.71 -23.17
C MET A 269 21.10 3.62 -24.41
N ARG A 270 20.57 4.82 -24.23
CA ARG A 270 20.52 5.84 -25.29
C ARG A 270 21.87 6.53 -25.47
N VAL A 271 22.36 6.54 -26.72
CA VAL A 271 23.56 7.25 -27.17
C VAL A 271 23.17 8.11 -28.37
N GLY A 272 22.96 9.40 -28.14
CA GLY A 272 22.37 10.30 -29.14
C GLY A 272 20.96 9.85 -29.53
N GLU A 273 20.74 9.61 -30.83
CA GLU A 273 19.46 9.12 -31.38
C GLU A 273 19.38 7.58 -31.48
N ARG A 274 20.45 6.88 -31.09
CA ARG A 274 20.54 5.42 -31.13
C ARG A 274 20.45 4.81 -29.73
N ARG A 275 20.19 3.51 -29.68
CA ARG A 275 20.35 2.68 -28.48
C ARG A 275 21.37 1.59 -28.74
N VAL A 276 22.11 1.28 -27.69
CA VAL A 276 23.05 0.16 -27.61
C VAL A 276 22.61 -0.78 -26.50
N LEU A 277 23.06 -2.04 -26.58
CA LEU A 277 22.88 -2.98 -25.48
C LEU A 277 23.67 -2.48 -24.27
N ARG A 278 23.07 -2.49 -23.08
CA ARG A 278 23.81 -2.16 -21.88
C ARG A 278 24.72 -3.33 -21.51
N GLU A 279 26.02 -3.10 -21.43
CA GLU A 279 26.96 -4.13 -20.96
C GLU A 279 26.71 -4.41 -19.48
N THR A 280 26.28 -5.64 -19.17
CA THR A 280 26.21 -6.12 -17.78
C THR A 280 27.65 -6.42 -17.35
N THR A 281 28.35 -5.42 -16.83
CA THR A 281 29.56 -5.69 -16.04
C THR A 281 29.11 -6.50 -14.83
N GLY A 282 29.55 -7.75 -14.72
CA GLY A 282 29.01 -8.77 -13.82
C GLY A 282 29.10 -8.46 -12.33
N ARG A 283 28.24 -7.58 -11.82
CA ARG A 283 28.04 -7.35 -10.39
C ARG A 283 26.59 -7.31 -9.92
N ASP A 284 25.60 -7.32 -10.81
CA ASP A 284 24.19 -7.29 -10.42
C ASP A 284 23.40 -8.34 -11.22
N GLU A 285 23.57 -9.62 -10.91
CA GLU A 285 22.50 -10.60 -11.13
C GLU A 285 21.59 -10.60 -9.90
N PRO A 286 20.35 -10.10 -9.98
CA PRO A 286 19.35 -10.46 -9.00
C PRO A 286 18.98 -11.92 -9.26
N GLY A 287 19.39 -12.80 -8.35
CA GLY A 287 18.98 -14.20 -8.35
C GLY A 287 17.46 -14.36 -8.38
N PRO A 288 16.97 -15.55 -8.79
CA PRO A 288 15.54 -15.80 -8.94
C PRO A 288 14.85 -15.58 -7.59
N THR A 289 13.97 -14.58 -7.53
CA THR A 289 13.09 -14.40 -6.38
C THR A 289 12.05 -15.51 -6.41
N ALA A 290 12.16 -16.43 -5.45
CA ALA A 290 11.13 -17.40 -5.10
C ALA A 290 9.90 -16.72 -4.48
#